data_AF-A0A1F7RI11-F1
#
_entry.id   AF-A0A1F7RI11-F1
#
_cell.length_a   1.000
_cell.length_b   1.000
_cell.length_c   1.000
_cell.angle_alpha   90.00
_cell.angle_beta   90.00
_cell.angle_gamma   90.00
#
_symmetry.space_group_name_H-M   'P 1'
#
loop_
_entity.id
_entity.type
_entity.pdbx_description
1 polymer ?
#
loop_
_entity_poly.entity_id
_entity_poly.type
_entity_poly.pdbx_seq_one_letter_code
_entity_poly.pdbx_strand_id
1 'polypeptide(L)'
;MNSNNTENSPWLTLEFLPDKPEEETFGYAFKKNWWGKWQLNSCTKDKLISAIEDNPKIKLAFTPDTPKLVPPETIEFLHFNYNRRAISGIKEQLKVAYLSIVVWGAASVMTLIYAKSFNPVTTLFFFVFGVIPLAMGKYNIHLKRSISFPEQVEEVLFERWINRRIPRLLTIFVTILITITILQYSIGMKDSILNAGLVKDATREGEYWRMGTCAFLHVHWFHIYFNAFALFYLGKKLTALCDSSMLSIVFLISALIGSVFSLLLLPDITSVGASGGILGIVGFLCVFGFQRKKLLPEVFLNNIVLSILLISFLGLMAYKFIDNAAHLGGLLSGFILGYLLLNKRDKRIPYISNSIVVGAGYVCWITIYLIAAFSMYMIAK
;
A
#
# COMPACT_ATOMS: atom_id res chain seq x y z
N MET A 1 11.11 5.81 -27.43
CA MET A 1 10.54 6.58 -26.30
C MET A 1 10.43 8.04 -26.74
N ASN A 2 9.25 8.67 -26.63
CA ASN A 2 9.10 10.09 -26.94
C ASN A 2 9.93 10.92 -25.93
N SER A 3 10.83 11.78 -26.43
CA SER A 3 11.74 12.62 -25.64
C SER A 3 11.02 13.53 -24.61
N ASN A 4 9.73 13.81 -24.80
CA ASN A 4 8.92 14.61 -23.88
C ASN A 4 8.49 13.87 -22.58
N ASN A 5 8.64 12.54 -22.50
CA ASN A 5 8.25 11.78 -21.29
C ASN A 5 9.35 11.72 -20.23
N THR A 6 10.63 11.84 -20.59
CA THR A 6 11.75 11.68 -19.64
C THR A 6 11.89 12.85 -18.66
N GLU A 7 11.57 14.08 -19.07
CA GLU A 7 11.63 15.27 -18.19
C GLU A 7 10.62 15.22 -17.03
N ASN A 8 9.48 14.56 -17.21
CA ASN A 8 8.40 14.52 -16.21
C ASN A 8 8.36 13.20 -15.40
N SER A 9 9.17 12.20 -15.76
CA SER A 9 9.21 10.88 -15.13
C SER A 9 10.56 10.67 -14.43
N PRO A 10 10.71 11.12 -13.17
CA PRO A 10 12.00 11.19 -12.48
C PRO A 10 12.73 9.86 -12.30
N TRP A 11 12.02 8.72 -12.39
CA TRP A 11 12.65 7.39 -12.34
C TRP A 11 13.43 7.03 -13.62
N LEU A 12 13.18 7.70 -14.74
CA LEU A 12 13.90 7.48 -15.99
C LEU A 12 15.26 8.19 -16.03
N THR A 13 15.51 9.15 -15.14
CA THR A 13 16.79 9.88 -15.03
C THR A 13 17.92 9.02 -14.43
N LEU A 14 17.57 7.94 -13.73
CA LEU A 14 18.49 7.07 -12.99
C LEU A 14 19.31 7.77 -11.87
N GLU A 15 19.13 9.07 -11.63
CA GLU A 15 19.89 9.83 -10.62
C GLU A 15 19.73 9.28 -9.20
N PHE A 16 18.57 8.67 -8.92
CA PHE A 16 18.28 8.06 -7.62
C PHE A 16 19.01 6.74 -7.37
N LEU A 17 19.64 6.17 -8.40
CA LEU A 17 20.42 4.94 -8.30
C LEU A 17 21.88 5.25 -7.92
N PRO A 18 22.56 4.33 -7.21
CA PRO A 18 23.95 4.54 -6.84
C PRO A 18 24.88 4.45 -8.04
N ASP A 19 26.03 5.12 -7.95
CA ASP A 19 27.06 5.11 -9.00
C ASP A 19 27.69 3.73 -9.19
N LYS A 20 28.07 3.42 -10.43
CA LYS A 20 28.86 2.22 -10.73
C LYS A 20 30.36 2.48 -10.50
N PRO A 21 31.17 1.44 -10.25
CA PRO A 21 32.63 1.56 -10.24
C PRO A 21 33.16 2.11 -11.57
N GLU A 22 34.29 2.83 -11.52
CA GLU A 22 34.93 3.45 -12.70
C GLU A 22 35.54 2.41 -13.66
N GLU A 23 35.97 1.26 -13.16
CA GLU A 23 36.57 0.19 -13.98
C GLU A 23 35.51 -0.56 -14.81
N GLU A 24 35.77 -0.71 -16.11
CA GLU A 24 34.89 -1.38 -17.08
C GLU A 24 34.84 -2.90 -16.86
N THR A 25 34.10 -3.33 -15.85
CA THR A 25 33.82 -4.75 -15.56
C THR A 25 32.32 -4.99 -15.41
N PHE A 26 31.89 -6.24 -15.58
CA PHE A 26 30.56 -6.66 -15.16
C PHE A 26 30.53 -6.80 -13.64
N GLY A 27 29.36 -6.66 -13.03
CA GLY A 27 29.25 -6.96 -11.62
C GLY A 27 27.87 -6.75 -11.06
N TYR A 28 27.77 -6.99 -9.75
CA TYR A 28 26.51 -6.88 -9.02
C TYR A 28 26.69 -6.33 -7.62
N ALA A 29 25.60 -5.79 -7.09
CA ALA A 29 25.53 -5.28 -5.74
C ALA A 29 24.34 -5.88 -4.97
N PHE A 30 24.61 -6.21 -3.71
CA PHE A 30 23.60 -6.59 -2.75
C PHE A 30 23.88 -5.91 -1.41
N LYS A 31 22.85 -5.83 -0.56
CA LYS A 31 23.00 -5.39 0.83
C LYS A 31 23.06 -6.62 1.73
N LYS A 32 24.02 -6.64 2.66
CA LYS A 32 24.13 -7.71 3.67
C LYS A 32 22.91 -7.70 4.61
N ASN A 33 22.46 -6.51 4.99
CA ASN A 33 21.33 -6.25 5.88
C ASN A 33 20.51 -5.09 5.29
N TRP A 34 19.25 -4.92 5.70
CA TRP A 34 18.37 -3.88 5.12
C TRP A 34 18.88 -2.43 5.27
N TRP A 35 19.70 -2.15 6.29
CA TRP A 35 20.39 -0.86 6.51
C TRP A 35 21.82 -0.80 5.96
N GLY A 36 22.36 -1.93 5.47
CA GLY A 36 23.77 -2.03 5.13
C GLY A 36 24.16 -1.22 3.90
N LYS A 37 25.45 -0.87 3.81
CA LYS A 37 26.06 -0.35 2.58
C LYS A 37 25.97 -1.42 1.46
N TRP A 38 25.94 -0.95 0.21
CA TRP A 38 26.03 -1.83 -0.94
C TRP A 38 27.39 -2.52 -0.97
N GLN A 39 27.39 -3.85 -1.06
CA GLN A 39 28.59 -4.63 -1.31
C GLN A 39 28.68 -4.89 -2.81
N LEU A 40 29.74 -4.34 -3.42
CA LEU A 40 30.03 -4.46 -4.85
C LEU A 40 30.88 -5.68 -5.11
N ASN A 41 30.55 -6.43 -6.16
CA ASN A 41 31.31 -7.59 -6.61
C ASN A 41 31.47 -7.50 -8.13
N SER A 42 32.69 -7.25 -8.59
CA SER A 42 33.03 -7.34 -10.02
C SER A 42 33.20 -8.80 -10.43
N CYS A 43 32.78 -9.14 -11.64
CA CYS A 43 32.84 -10.48 -12.18
C CYS A 43 32.86 -10.47 -13.72
N THR A 44 32.95 -11.66 -14.32
CA THR A 44 32.74 -11.82 -15.77
C THR A 44 31.25 -11.84 -16.10
N LYS A 45 30.89 -11.63 -17.38
CA LYS A 45 29.50 -11.70 -17.85
C LYS A 45 28.81 -13.02 -17.48
N ASP A 46 29.49 -14.16 -17.65
CA ASP A 46 28.92 -15.48 -17.34
C ASP A 46 28.71 -15.67 -15.83
N LYS A 47 29.66 -15.19 -15.01
CA LYS A 47 29.51 -15.18 -13.55
C LYS A 47 28.38 -14.26 -13.11
N LEU A 48 28.16 -13.13 -13.79
CA LEU A 48 27.03 -12.25 -13.51
C LEU A 48 25.70 -12.97 -13.80
N ILE A 49 25.60 -13.66 -14.93
CA ILE A 49 24.41 -14.45 -15.29
C ILE A 49 24.10 -15.49 -14.21
N SER A 50 25.06 -16.36 -13.87
CA SER A 50 24.85 -17.38 -12.83
C SER A 50 24.53 -16.76 -11.47
N ALA A 51 25.24 -15.70 -11.05
CA ALA A 51 24.98 -15.05 -9.77
C ALA A 51 23.54 -14.50 -9.69
N ILE A 52 23.04 -13.89 -10.77
CA ILE A 52 21.67 -13.38 -10.84
C ILE A 52 20.63 -14.50 -10.83
N GLU A 53 20.93 -15.68 -11.36
CA GLU A 53 20.01 -16.82 -11.28
C GLU A 53 19.95 -17.38 -9.86
N ASP A 54 21.12 -17.57 -9.25
CA ASP A 54 21.26 -18.31 -7.99
C ASP A 54 20.92 -17.46 -6.76
N ASN A 55 21.08 -16.13 -6.83
CA ASN A 55 20.98 -15.28 -5.65
C ASN A 55 19.85 -14.21 -5.75
N PRO A 56 18.71 -14.40 -5.04
CA PRO A 56 17.60 -13.45 -5.04
C PRO A 56 17.88 -12.16 -4.23
N LYS A 57 18.97 -12.13 -3.46
CA LYS A 57 19.39 -10.95 -2.70
C LYS A 57 20.10 -9.93 -3.58
N ILE A 58 20.54 -10.30 -4.78
CA ILE A 58 21.11 -9.35 -5.73
C ILE A 58 20.01 -8.43 -6.21
N LYS A 59 20.18 -7.15 -5.93
CA LYS A 59 19.18 -6.11 -6.25
C LYS A 59 19.69 -5.13 -7.29
N LEU A 60 20.98 -5.03 -7.54
CA LEU A 60 21.53 -4.15 -8.58
C LEU A 60 22.64 -4.89 -9.32
N ALA A 61 22.84 -4.53 -10.59
CA ALA A 61 23.88 -5.00 -11.47
C ALA A 61 24.46 -3.84 -12.28
N PHE A 62 25.66 -4.03 -12.82
CA PHE A 62 26.30 -3.09 -13.72
C PHE A 62 27.02 -3.82 -14.84
N THR A 63 27.08 -3.17 -15.99
CA THR A 63 27.82 -3.56 -17.20
C THR A 63 28.63 -2.36 -17.68
N PRO A 64 29.56 -2.54 -18.65
CA PRO A 64 30.24 -1.43 -19.29
C PRO A 64 29.27 -0.35 -19.81
N ASP A 65 28.16 -0.79 -20.42
CA ASP A 65 27.16 0.09 -21.07
C ASP A 65 26.19 0.79 -20.10
N THR A 66 26.02 0.28 -18.88
CA THR A 66 25.10 0.90 -17.92
C THR A 66 25.71 2.15 -17.29
N PRO A 67 24.95 3.24 -17.11
CA PRO A 67 25.46 4.48 -16.52
C PRO A 67 25.55 4.45 -14.98
N LYS A 68 24.81 3.53 -14.33
CA LYS A 68 24.64 3.42 -12.87
C LYS A 68 24.55 1.94 -12.48
N LEU A 69 24.52 1.66 -11.18
CA LEU A 69 24.02 0.38 -10.68
C LEU A 69 22.51 0.30 -10.93
N VAL A 70 22.10 -0.54 -11.88
CA VAL A 70 20.70 -0.67 -12.32
C VAL A 70 20.06 -1.97 -11.82
N PRO A 71 18.73 -2.06 -11.72
CA PRO A 71 18.07 -3.33 -11.46
C PRO A 71 18.43 -4.35 -12.56
N PRO A 72 18.79 -5.61 -12.23
CA PRO A 72 19.18 -6.62 -13.24
C PRO A 72 18.13 -6.81 -14.35
N GLU A 73 16.86 -6.58 -14.03
CA GLU A 73 15.72 -6.65 -14.94
C GLU A 73 15.80 -5.68 -16.12
N THR A 74 16.58 -4.61 -15.99
CA THR A 74 16.75 -3.57 -17.01
C THR A 74 17.89 -3.87 -17.98
N ILE A 75 18.66 -4.93 -17.75
CA ILE A 75 19.76 -5.37 -18.62
C ILE A 75 19.24 -6.46 -19.55
N GLU A 76 19.28 -6.22 -20.86
CA GLU A 76 18.63 -7.06 -21.88
C GLU A 76 19.02 -8.54 -21.79
N PHE A 77 20.32 -8.86 -21.73
CA PHE A 77 20.77 -10.26 -21.67
C PHE A 77 20.48 -10.94 -20.32
N LEU A 78 20.18 -10.18 -19.25
CA LEU A 78 19.77 -10.72 -17.95
C LEU A 78 18.25 -10.82 -17.82
N HIS A 79 17.51 -10.09 -18.64
CA HIS A 79 16.07 -9.96 -18.54
C HIS A 79 15.34 -11.31 -18.58
N PHE A 80 15.69 -12.15 -19.56
CA PHE A 80 15.06 -13.47 -19.72
C PHE A 80 15.27 -14.36 -18.48
N ASN A 81 16.51 -14.44 -17.99
CA ASN A 81 16.88 -15.26 -16.84
C ASN A 81 16.18 -14.78 -15.57
N TYR A 82 16.14 -13.45 -15.38
CA TYR A 82 15.44 -12.85 -14.26
C TYR A 82 13.94 -13.13 -14.31
N ASN A 83 13.29 -12.94 -15.47
CA ASN A 83 11.86 -13.17 -15.61
C ASN A 83 11.49 -14.64 -15.42
N ARG A 84 12.31 -15.57 -15.93
CA ARG A 84 12.16 -17.00 -15.67
C ARG A 84 12.16 -17.30 -14.17
N ARG A 85 13.13 -16.74 -13.43
CA ARG A 85 13.20 -16.88 -11.96
C ARG A 85 12.00 -16.25 -11.26
N ALA A 86 11.60 -15.03 -11.66
CA ALA A 86 10.45 -14.35 -11.08
C ALA A 86 9.16 -15.17 -11.26
N ILE A 87 8.93 -15.72 -12.44
CA ILE A 87 7.79 -16.60 -12.73
C ILE A 87 7.86 -17.89 -11.90
N SER A 88 9.05 -18.47 -11.72
CA SER A 88 9.24 -19.63 -10.84
C SER A 88 8.83 -19.31 -9.40
N GLY A 89 9.26 -18.15 -8.87
CA GLY A 89 8.86 -17.70 -7.53
C GLY A 89 7.35 -17.51 -7.40
N ILE A 90 6.68 -16.96 -8.42
CA ILE A 90 5.22 -16.85 -8.43
C ILE A 90 4.56 -18.23 -8.44
N LYS A 91 5.09 -19.21 -9.20
CA LYS A 91 4.56 -20.59 -9.20
C LYS A 91 4.64 -21.25 -7.83
N GLU A 92 5.70 -21.03 -7.06
CA GLU A 92 5.76 -21.52 -5.67
C GLU A 92 4.69 -20.88 -4.78
N GLN A 93 4.45 -19.58 -4.92
CA GLN A 93 3.36 -18.90 -4.21
C GLN A 93 1.98 -19.47 -4.61
N LEU A 94 1.80 -19.84 -5.89
CA LEU A 94 0.57 -20.48 -6.34
C LEU A 94 0.34 -21.82 -5.63
N LYS A 95 1.38 -22.62 -5.39
CA LYS A 95 1.22 -23.89 -4.62
C LYS A 95 0.73 -23.63 -3.20
N VAL A 96 1.26 -22.61 -2.54
CA VAL A 96 0.81 -22.19 -1.19
C VAL A 96 -0.64 -21.72 -1.23
N ALA A 97 -1.03 -20.98 -2.27
CA ALA A 97 -2.41 -20.54 -2.47
C ALA A 97 -3.36 -21.74 -2.68
N TYR A 98 -2.98 -22.72 -3.51
CA TYR A 98 -3.75 -23.96 -3.69
C TYR A 98 -3.93 -24.72 -2.37
N LEU A 99 -2.86 -24.89 -1.59
CA LEU A 99 -2.93 -25.53 -0.28
C LEU A 99 -3.87 -24.74 0.66
N SER A 100 -3.79 -23.41 0.63
CA SER A 100 -4.64 -22.53 1.45
C SER A 100 -6.12 -22.66 1.08
N ILE A 101 -6.46 -22.79 -0.21
CA ILE A 101 -7.82 -23.05 -0.69
C ILE A 101 -8.34 -24.37 -0.09
N VAL A 102 -7.53 -25.43 -0.11
CA VAL A 102 -7.92 -26.74 0.43
C VAL A 102 -8.14 -26.65 1.94
N VAL A 103 -7.17 -26.10 2.68
CA VAL A 103 -7.23 -26.01 4.14
C VAL A 103 -8.39 -25.14 4.62
N TRP A 104 -8.50 -23.91 4.11
CA TRP A 104 -9.54 -22.98 4.54
C TRP A 104 -10.91 -23.33 3.96
N GLY A 105 -10.96 -23.98 2.80
CA GLY A 105 -12.19 -24.52 2.22
C GLY A 105 -12.75 -25.63 3.09
N ALA A 106 -11.91 -26.60 3.47
CA ALA A 106 -12.29 -27.66 4.40
C ALA A 106 -12.72 -27.08 5.76
N ALA A 107 -11.99 -26.12 6.31
CA ALA A 107 -12.38 -25.45 7.55
C ALA A 107 -13.75 -24.75 7.44
N SER A 108 -14.02 -24.07 6.32
CA SER A 108 -15.30 -23.42 6.07
C SER A 108 -16.46 -24.43 5.98
N VAL A 109 -16.26 -25.54 5.28
CA VAL A 109 -17.24 -26.64 5.20
C VAL A 109 -17.46 -27.28 6.57
N MET A 110 -16.40 -27.54 7.34
CA MET A 110 -16.50 -28.07 8.69
C MET A 110 -17.30 -27.14 9.60
N THR A 111 -17.09 -25.82 9.53
CA THR A 111 -17.90 -24.88 10.32
C THR A 111 -19.38 -24.92 9.92
N LEU A 112 -19.69 -25.05 8.63
CA LEU A 112 -21.07 -25.18 8.16
C LEU A 112 -21.72 -26.48 8.65
N ILE A 113 -20.99 -27.59 8.66
CA ILE A 113 -21.51 -28.89 9.09
C ILE A 113 -21.71 -28.94 10.62
N TYR A 114 -20.67 -28.60 11.39
CA TYR A 114 -20.65 -28.80 12.84
C TYR A 114 -21.28 -27.64 13.61
N ALA A 115 -21.00 -26.39 13.22
CA ALA A 115 -21.57 -25.22 13.86
C ALA A 115 -22.90 -24.79 13.24
N LYS A 116 -23.37 -25.48 12.18
CA LYS A 116 -24.60 -25.19 11.43
C LYS A 116 -24.75 -23.71 11.05
N SER A 117 -23.62 -23.03 10.87
CA SER A 117 -23.57 -21.59 10.67
C SER A 117 -22.39 -21.23 9.77
N PHE A 118 -22.59 -20.17 9.00
CA PHE A 118 -21.55 -19.59 8.17
C PHE A 118 -20.47 -18.97 9.06
N ASN A 119 -19.22 -19.42 8.92
CA ASN A 119 -18.09 -18.77 9.57
C ASN A 119 -17.42 -17.77 8.59
N PRO A 120 -17.58 -16.46 8.84
CA PRO A 120 -17.07 -15.40 7.98
C PRO A 120 -15.54 -15.30 8.02
N VAL A 121 -14.89 -15.73 9.11
CA VAL A 121 -13.43 -15.66 9.25
C VAL A 121 -12.75 -16.73 8.41
N THR A 122 -13.22 -17.98 8.47
CA THR A 122 -12.67 -19.07 7.64
C THR A 122 -12.92 -18.79 6.16
N THR A 123 -14.08 -18.24 5.81
CA THR A 123 -14.39 -17.79 4.45
C THR A 123 -13.48 -16.65 4.01
N LEU A 124 -13.25 -15.65 4.86
CA LEU A 124 -12.31 -14.56 4.58
C LEU A 124 -10.90 -15.10 4.29
N PHE A 125 -10.40 -16.04 5.09
CA PHE A 125 -9.09 -16.64 4.90
C PHE A 125 -8.99 -17.50 3.64
N PHE A 126 -10.06 -18.21 3.28
CA PHE A 126 -10.17 -18.92 2.01
C PHE A 126 -9.95 -17.97 0.81
N PHE A 127 -10.53 -16.78 0.84
CA PHE A 127 -10.31 -15.78 -0.21
C PHE A 127 -8.93 -15.12 -0.10
N VAL A 128 -8.57 -14.57 1.07
CA VAL A 128 -7.36 -13.75 1.27
C VAL A 128 -6.07 -14.55 1.10
N PHE A 129 -6.02 -15.80 1.55
CA PHE A 129 -4.82 -16.64 1.44
C PHE A 129 -4.90 -17.68 0.31
N GLY A 130 -6.09 -17.93 -0.21
CA GLY A 130 -6.32 -18.90 -1.27
C GLY A 130 -6.63 -18.27 -2.62
N VAL A 131 -7.90 -17.93 -2.84
CA VAL A 131 -8.43 -17.54 -4.16
C VAL A 131 -7.75 -16.28 -4.71
N ILE A 132 -7.54 -15.26 -3.87
CA ILE A 132 -6.97 -13.98 -4.29
C ILE A 132 -5.50 -14.14 -4.71
N PRO A 133 -4.59 -14.72 -3.89
CA PRO A 133 -3.22 -14.98 -4.31
C PRO A 133 -3.13 -15.87 -5.55
N LEU A 134 -4.05 -16.85 -5.69
CA LEU A 134 -4.11 -17.70 -6.88
C LEU A 134 -4.45 -16.90 -8.14
N ALA A 135 -5.51 -16.08 -8.09
CA ALA A 135 -5.93 -15.24 -9.21
C ALA A 135 -4.86 -14.20 -9.56
N MET A 136 -4.33 -13.50 -8.55
CA MET A 136 -3.26 -12.50 -8.70
C MET A 136 -1.98 -13.11 -9.26
N GLY A 137 -1.57 -14.29 -8.77
CA GLY A 137 -0.37 -14.96 -9.27
C GLY A 137 -0.50 -15.37 -10.74
N LYS A 138 -1.67 -15.88 -11.15
CA LYS A 138 -1.94 -16.18 -12.57
C LYS A 138 -1.95 -14.92 -13.43
N TYR A 139 -2.59 -13.86 -12.96
CA TYR A 139 -2.63 -12.56 -13.62
C TYR A 139 -1.22 -11.98 -13.79
N ASN A 140 -0.38 -12.01 -12.74
CA ASN A 140 0.99 -11.53 -12.78
C ASN A 140 1.89 -12.33 -13.74
N ILE A 141 1.70 -13.65 -13.85
CA ILE A 141 2.41 -14.46 -14.86
C ILE A 141 1.99 -14.06 -16.27
N HIS A 142 0.69 -13.85 -16.50
CA HIS A 142 0.18 -13.40 -17.79
C HIS A 142 0.74 -12.02 -18.16
N LEU A 143 0.65 -11.04 -17.25
CA LEU A 143 1.20 -9.69 -17.43
C LEU A 143 2.69 -9.71 -17.77
N LYS A 144 3.50 -10.46 -17.01
CA LYS A 144 4.95 -10.56 -17.28
C LYS A 144 5.29 -11.12 -18.65
N ARG A 145 4.38 -11.87 -19.26
CA ARG A 145 4.54 -12.44 -20.61
C ARG A 145 4.00 -11.52 -21.71
N SER A 146 3.04 -10.65 -21.39
CA SER A 146 2.39 -9.77 -22.36
C SER A 146 3.06 -8.39 -22.49
N ILE A 147 3.67 -7.90 -21.41
CA ILE A 147 4.29 -6.56 -21.35
C ILE A 147 5.64 -6.57 -22.09
N SER A 148 5.88 -5.55 -22.92
CA SER A 148 7.12 -5.40 -23.67
C SER A 148 8.34 -5.14 -22.77
N PHE A 149 9.55 -5.51 -23.20
CA PHE A 149 10.77 -5.27 -22.42
C PHE A 149 10.92 -3.80 -21.95
N PRO A 150 10.76 -2.77 -22.82
CA PRO A 150 10.87 -1.37 -22.38
C PRO A 150 9.88 -0.97 -21.29
N GLU A 151 8.65 -1.49 -21.36
CA GLU A 151 7.60 -1.20 -20.39
C GLU A 151 7.89 -1.88 -19.04
N GLN A 152 8.45 -3.10 -19.05
CA GLN A 152 8.92 -3.75 -17.82
C GLN A 152 10.08 -2.99 -17.17
N VAL A 153 11.00 -2.44 -17.98
CA VAL A 153 12.09 -1.59 -17.48
C VAL A 153 11.52 -0.37 -16.77
N GLU A 154 10.56 0.32 -17.39
CA GLU A 154 9.91 1.49 -16.80
C GLU A 154 9.19 1.16 -15.48
N GLU A 155 8.42 0.07 -15.43
CA GLU A 155 7.74 -0.40 -14.21
C GLU A 155 8.73 -0.66 -13.07
N VAL A 156 9.82 -1.38 -13.36
CA VAL A 156 10.85 -1.72 -12.35
C VAL A 156 11.54 -0.46 -11.83
N LEU A 157 11.90 0.48 -12.71
CA LEU A 157 12.50 1.75 -12.31
C LEU A 157 11.54 2.60 -11.49
N PHE A 158 10.27 2.66 -11.87
CA PHE A 158 9.22 3.37 -11.14
C PHE A 158 9.02 2.79 -9.73
N GLU A 159 8.87 1.47 -9.60
CA GLU A 159 8.72 0.82 -8.30
C GLU A 159 9.97 1.03 -7.44
N ARG A 160 11.18 0.95 -8.00
CA ARG A 160 12.43 1.27 -7.28
C ARG A 160 12.46 2.72 -6.80
N TRP A 161 12.04 3.64 -7.65
CA TRP A 161 12.01 5.06 -7.36
C TRP A 161 10.99 5.41 -6.29
N ILE A 162 9.76 4.88 -6.34
CA ILE A 162 8.77 5.00 -5.25
C ILE A 162 9.38 4.45 -3.95
N ASN A 163 10.13 3.36 -4.06
CA ASN A 163 10.70 2.68 -2.91
C ASN A 163 11.98 3.31 -2.34
N ARG A 164 12.53 4.36 -2.98
CA ARG A 164 13.85 4.94 -2.66
C ARG A 164 13.99 5.51 -1.26
N ARG A 165 12.91 6.03 -0.69
CA ARG A 165 12.89 6.67 0.64
C ARG A 165 11.66 6.25 1.42
N ILE A 166 11.80 6.15 2.73
CA ILE A 166 10.68 5.97 3.65
C ILE A 166 10.34 7.35 4.23
N PRO A 167 9.13 7.88 4.00
CA PRO A 167 8.73 9.19 4.51
C PRO A 167 8.62 9.17 6.04
N ARG A 168 9.30 10.11 6.71
CA ARG A 168 9.34 10.17 8.20
C ARG A 168 7.95 10.29 8.83
N LEU A 169 7.10 11.17 8.29
CA LEU A 169 5.74 11.38 8.81
C LEU A 169 4.86 10.13 8.66
N LEU A 170 5.01 9.39 7.57
CA LEU A 170 4.32 8.11 7.38
C LEU A 170 4.77 7.08 8.42
N THR A 171 6.08 6.98 8.69
CA THR A 171 6.60 6.09 9.74
C THR A 171 6.03 6.45 11.10
N ILE A 172 6.09 7.73 11.49
CA ILE A 172 5.53 8.19 12.77
C ILE A 172 4.05 7.84 12.87
N PHE A 173 3.29 8.04 11.79
CA PHE A 173 1.86 7.76 11.79
C PHE A 173 1.55 6.26 11.97
N VAL A 174 2.25 5.39 11.24
CA VAL A 174 2.10 3.93 11.42
C VAL A 174 2.51 3.51 12.84
N THR A 175 3.58 4.10 13.39
CA THR A 175 3.99 3.85 14.78
C THR A 175 2.89 4.24 15.77
N ILE A 176 2.23 5.40 15.59
CA ILE A 176 1.09 5.81 16.44
C ILE A 176 -0.01 4.75 16.44
N LEU A 177 -0.42 4.26 15.26
CA LEU A 177 -1.47 3.24 15.17
C LEU A 177 -1.10 1.95 15.91
N ILE A 178 0.16 1.53 15.78
CA ILE A 178 0.69 0.35 16.48
C ILE A 178 0.70 0.59 17.99
N THR A 179 1.19 1.74 18.46
CA THR A 179 1.24 2.10 19.88
C THR A 179 -0.16 2.14 20.50
N ILE A 180 -1.13 2.77 19.84
CA ILE A 180 -2.52 2.80 20.32
C ILE A 180 -3.09 1.39 20.39
N THR A 181 -2.81 0.54 19.41
CA THR A 181 -3.31 -0.85 19.43
C THR A 181 -2.69 -1.64 20.58
N ILE A 182 -1.39 -1.49 20.86
CA ILE A 182 -0.74 -2.10 22.03
C ILE A 182 -1.42 -1.63 23.33
N LEU A 183 -1.73 -0.33 23.44
CA LEU A 183 -2.46 0.21 24.58
C LEU A 183 -3.85 -0.43 24.72
N GLN A 184 -4.62 -0.56 23.62
CA GLN A 184 -5.93 -1.22 23.63
C GLN A 184 -5.86 -2.65 24.18
N TYR A 185 -4.82 -3.41 23.81
CA TYR A 185 -4.61 -4.76 24.32
C TYR A 185 -4.23 -4.79 25.80
N SER A 186 -3.43 -3.82 26.26
CA SER A 186 -3.00 -3.76 27.66
C SER A 186 -4.13 -3.40 28.62
N ILE A 187 -5.06 -2.54 28.21
CA ILE A 187 -6.20 -2.13 29.03
C ILE A 187 -7.38 -3.10 28.89
N GLY A 188 -7.66 -3.54 27.66
CA GLY A 188 -8.82 -4.38 27.36
C GLY A 188 -9.49 -3.89 26.08
N MET A 189 -9.54 -4.75 25.07
CA MET A 189 -10.03 -4.39 23.73
C MET A 189 -11.48 -3.91 23.74
N LYS A 190 -12.35 -4.59 24.50
CA LYS A 190 -13.77 -4.27 24.58
C LYS A 190 -13.99 -2.89 25.21
N ASP A 191 -13.37 -2.64 26.36
CA ASP A 191 -13.52 -1.37 27.09
C ASP A 191 -12.92 -0.21 26.30
N SER A 192 -11.77 -0.42 25.67
CA SER A 192 -11.16 0.55 24.75
C SER A 192 -12.11 0.97 23.62
N ILE A 193 -12.79 0.01 23.00
CA ILE A 193 -13.73 0.28 21.90
C ILE A 193 -14.99 0.98 22.41
N LEU A 194 -15.50 0.61 23.59
CA LEU A 194 -16.62 1.32 24.20
C LEU A 194 -16.25 2.78 24.54
N ASN A 195 -15.05 2.99 25.04
CA ASN A 195 -14.61 4.32 25.50
C ASN A 195 -14.15 5.24 24.37
N ALA A 196 -13.63 4.71 23.25
CA ALA A 196 -13.06 5.55 22.19
C ALA A 196 -13.47 5.18 20.76
N GLY A 197 -14.25 4.11 20.55
CA GLY A 197 -14.79 3.75 19.24
C GLY A 197 -15.98 4.61 18.83
N LEU A 198 -16.40 4.48 17.56
CA LEU A 198 -17.58 5.16 17.03
C LEU A 198 -18.86 4.44 17.47
N VAL A 199 -19.18 4.58 18.75
CA VAL A 199 -20.43 4.14 19.37
C VAL A 199 -21.53 5.11 18.95
N LYS A 200 -22.51 4.61 18.20
CA LYS A 200 -23.46 5.43 17.44
C LYS A 200 -24.37 6.26 18.34
N ASP A 201 -24.93 5.65 19.38
CA ASP A 201 -25.86 6.32 20.30
C ASP A 201 -25.14 7.44 21.07
N ALA A 202 -23.99 7.14 21.68
CA ALA A 202 -23.16 8.16 22.35
C ALA A 202 -22.73 9.30 21.40
N THR A 203 -22.45 8.98 20.13
CA THR A 203 -22.12 10.01 19.13
C THR A 203 -23.32 10.90 18.82
N ARG A 204 -24.53 10.34 18.74
CA ARG A 204 -25.78 11.10 18.55
C ARG A 204 -26.13 11.95 19.77
N GLU A 205 -25.73 11.51 20.95
CA GLU A 205 -25.88 12.24 22.23
C GLU A 205 -24.82 13.34 22.43
N GLY A 206 -23.91 13.54 21.48
CA GLY A 206 -22.98 14.68 21.44
C GLY A 206 -21.50 14.32 21.51
N GLU A 207 -21.14 13.04 21.61
CA GLU A 207 -19.73 12.60 21.63
C GLU A 207 -19.11 12.55 20.22
N TYR A 208 -19.21 13.65 19.46
CA TYR A 208 -18.77 13.75 18.06
C TYR A 208 -17.27 13.49 17.85
N TRP A 209 -16.46 13.67 18.90
CA TRP A 209 -15.04 13.33 18.89
C TRP A 209 -14.77 11.85 18.53
N ARG A 210 -15.75 10.97 18.75
CA ARG A 210 -15.71 9.55 18.38
C ARG A 210 -15.51 9.31 16.89
N MET A 211 -15.95 10.24 16.05
CA MET A 211 -15.73 10.18 14.60
C MET A 211 -14.26 10.29 14.22
N GLY A 212 -13.45 10.95 15.07
CA GLY A 212 -12.00 11.04 14.90
C GLY A 212 -11.27 9.88 15.58
N THR A 213 -11.58 9.61 16.85
CA THR A 213 -10.82 8.62 17.64
C THR A 213 -10.96 7.20 17.09
N CYS A 214 -12.12 6.84 16.54
CA CYS A 214 -12.36 5.51 15.99
C CYS A 214 -11.37 5.11 14.89
N ALA A 215 -10.82 6.08 14.14
CA ALA A 215 -9.85 5.84 13.08
C ALA A 215 -8.50 5.28 13.59
N PHE A 216 -8.23 5.38 14.89
CA PHE A 216 -6.99 4.90 15.51
C PHE A 216 -7.15 3.55 16.20
N LEU A 217 -8.39 3.15 16.51
CA LEU A 217 -8.69 1.90 17.20
C LEU A 217 -8.77 0.73 16.23
N HIS A 218 -8.41 -0.45 16.72
CA HIS A 218 -8.53 -1.71 15.98
C HIS A 218 -9.22 -2.77 16.84
N VAL A 219 -9.89 -3.74 16.22
CA VAL A 219 -10.61 -4.82 16.91
C VAL A 219 -9.79 -6.09 17.13
N HIS A 220 -8.70 -6.29 16.39
CA HIS A 220 -7.78 -7.43 16.56
C HIS A 220 -6.44 -7.20 15.85
N TRP A 221 -5.45 -8.07 16.12
CA TRP A 221 -4.08 -7.96 15.55
C TRP A 221 -4.05 -7.99 14.03
N PHE A 222 -4.86 -8.84 13.38
CA PHE A 222 -4.95 -8.85 11.92
C PHE A 222 -5.51 -7.53 11.36
N HIS A 223 -6.40 -6.85 12.08
CA HIS A 223 -7.00 -5.60 11.60
C HIS A 223 -5.94 -4.49 11.55
N ILE A 224 -5.14 -4.32 12.61
CA ILE A 224 -4.01 -3.37 12.59
C ILE A 224 -2.94 -3.81 11.60
N TYR A 225 -2.64 -5.10 11.47
CA TYR A 225 -1.65 -5.59 10.50
C TYR A 225 -2.00 -5.16 9.08
N PHE A 226 -3.24 -5.43 8.63
CA PHE A 226 -3.67 -5.07 7.28
C PHE A 226 -3.78 -3.55 7.10
N ASN A 227 -4.28 -2.80 8.07
CA ASN A 227 -4.34 -1.33 7.99
C ASN A 227 -2.95 -0.69 7.98
N ALA A 228 -2.04 -1.11 8.86
CA ALA A 228 -0.67 -0.60 8.92
C ALA A 228 0.08 -0.92 7.62
N PHE A 229 -0.07 -2.15 7.11
CA PHE A 229 0.51 -2.55 5.82
C PHE A 229 -0.06 -1.70 4.67
N ALA A 230 -1.38 -1.56 4.56
CA ALA A 230 -2.03 -0.79 3.51
C ALA A 230 -1.67 0.70 3.59
N LEU A 231 -1.72 1.29 4.78
CA LEU A 231 -1.32 2.68 5.01
C LEU A 231 0.15 2.91 4.65
N PHE A 232 1.04 2.01 5.06
CA PHE A 232 2.46 2.13 4.73
C PHE A 232 2.69 2.01 3.21
N TYR A 233 2.07 1.02 2.56
CA TYR A 233 2.20 0.80 1.12
C TYR A 233 1.63 1.98 0.30
N LEU A 234 0.38 2.36 0.56
CA LEU A 234 -0.33 3.42 -0.18
C LEU A 234 0.18 4.81 0.19
N GLY A 235 0.44 5.05 1.48
CA GLY A 235 1.00 6.31 1.96
C GLY A 235 2.39 6.58 1.39
N LYS A 236 3.22 5.53 1.19
CA LYS A 236 4.51 5.66 0.53
C LYS A 236 4.36 6.04 -0.95
N LYS A 237 3.40 5.45 -1.66
CA LYS A 237 3.07 5.86 -3.03
C LYS A 237 2.61 7.32 -3.08
N LEU A 238 1.68 7.70 -2.21
CA LEU A 238 1.15 9.06 -2.15
C LEU A 238 2.25 10.10 -1.90
N THR A 239 3.10 9.89 -0.91
CA THR A 239 4.18 10.82 -0.53
C THR A 239 5.40 10.77 -1.46
N ALA A 240 5.52 9.75 -2.31
CA ALA A 240 6.49 9.74 -3.39
C ALA A 240 5.98 10.54 -4.61
N LEU A 241 4.67 10.49 -4.86
CA LEU A 241 4.03 11.13 -6.01
C LEU A 241 3.55 12.55 -5.74
N CYS A 242 3.33 12.91 -4.48
CA CYS A 242 2.89 14.22 -4.01
C CYS A 242 3.74 14.63 -2.79
N ASP A 243 3.76 15.91 -2.46
CA ASP A 243 4.31 16.36 -1.20
C ASP A 243 3.59 15.74 0.03
N SER A 244 4.22 15.82 1.20
CA SER A 244 3.74 15.15 2.41
C SER A 244 2.45 15.71 3.01
N SER A 245 1.98 16.89 2.57
CA SER A 245 0.73 17.48 3.05
C SER A 245 -0.48 16.64 2.62
N MET A 246 -0.40 16.00 1.44
CA MET A 246 -1.49 15.19 0.90
C MET A 246 -1.82 13.99 1.79
N LEU A 247 -0.82 13.40 2.45
CA LEU A 247 -1.05 12.25 3.31
C LEU A 247 -1.98 12.60 4.49
N SER A 248 -1.71 13.70 5.21
CA SER A 248 -2.53 14.10 6.35
C SER A 248 -3.91 14.60 5.93
N ILE A 249 -3.98 15.42 4.88
CA ILE A 249 -5.25 16.00 4.41
C ILE A 249 -6.19 14.90 3.95
N VAL A 250 -5.72 14.05 3.04
CA VAL A 250 -6.55 12.98 2.46
C VAL A 250 -6.94 11.97 3.54
N PHE A 251 -5.99 11.53 4.37
CA PHE A 251 -6.32 10.59 5.43
C PHE A 251 -7.35 11.14 6.41
N LEU A 252 -7.11 12.34 6.96
CA LEU A 252 -7.97 12.90 8.02
C LEU A 252 -9.37 13.18 7.51
N ILE A 253 -9.49 13.88 6.37
CA ILE A 253 -10.80 14.25 5.81
C ILE A 253 -11.57 12.99 5.41
N SER A 254 -10.92 12.02 4.74
CA SER A 254 -11.59 10.78 4.34
C SER A 254 -11.95 9.88 5.53
N ALA A 255 -11.15 9.87 6.60
CA ALA A 255 -11.52 9.18 7.83
C ALA A 255 -12.77 9.79 8.47
N LEU A 256 -12.84 11.13 8.58
CA LEU A 256 -14.00 11.82 9.12
C LEU A 256 -15.25 11.64 8.26
N ILE A 257 -15.15 11.79 6.94
CA ILE A 257 -16.28 11.56 6.02
C ILE A 257 -16.72 10.09 6.03
N GLY A 258 -15.77 9.16 6.12
CA GLY A 258 -16.07 7.75 6.34
C GLY A 258 -16.85 7.52 7.64
N SER A 259 -16.44 8.13 8.75
CA SER A 259 -17.17 8.08 10.03
C SER A 259 -18.59 8.65 9.91
N VAL A 260 -18.78 9.74 9.15
CA VAL A 260 -20.11 10.30 8.87
C VAL A 260 -20.97 9.31 8.08
N PHE A 261 -20.44 8.72 7.00
CA PHE A 261 -21.17 7.69 6.22
C PHE A 261 -21.55 6.50 7.10
N SER A 262 -20.61 6.03 7.91
CA SER A 262 -20.85 4.96 8.88
C SER A 262 -21.94 5.34 9.88
N LEU A 263 -21.96 6.56 10.41
CA LEU A 263 -22.97 7.03 11.35
C LEU A 263 -24.39 7.06 10.73
N LEU A 264 -24.47 7.42 9.45
CA LEU A 264 -25.74 7.55 8.72
C LEU A 264 -26.27 6.22 8.19
N LEU A 265 -25.39 5.34 7.72
CA LEU A 265 -25.77 4.13 6.97
C LEU A 265 -25.67 2.83 7.79
N LEU A 266 -24.92 2.83 8.91
CA LEU A 266 -24.80 1.68 9.83
C LEU A 266 -25.12 2.13 11.27
N PRO A 267 -26.41 2.34 11.58
CA PRO A 267 -26.83 3.01 12.81
C PRO A 267 -26.59 2.22 14.10
N ASP A 268 -26.40 0.89 14.00
CA ASP A 268 -26.40 -0.02 15.16
C ASP A 268 -25.05 -0.72 15.38
N ILE A 269 -24.05 -0.46 14.52
CA ILE A 269 -22.76 -1.14 14.55
C ILE A 269 -21.67 -0.15 14.96
N THR A 270 -20.96 -0.47 16.04
CA THR A 270 -19.78 0.31 16.44
C THR A 270 -18.67 0.17 15.41
N SER A 271 -18.13 1.30 14.96
CA SER A 271 -17.06 1.33 13.96
C SER A 271 -15.71 1.68 14.58
N VAL A 272 -14.66 1.03 14.10
CA VAL A 272 -13.25 1.36 14.39
C VAL A 272 -12.38 1.01 13.19
N GLY A 273 -11.23 1.66 13.07
CA GLY A 273 -10.17 1.32 12.12
C GLY A 273 -9.79 2.48 11.20
N ALA A 274 -8.52 2.50 10.82
CA ALA A 274 -7.96 3.52 9.91
C ALA A 274 -8.45 3.39 8.46
N SER A 275 -9.17 2.31 8.14
CA SER A 275 -9.50 1.92 6.77
C SER A 275 -10.27 2.98 5.98
N GLY A 276 -11.17 3.76 6.59
CA GLY A 276 -11.85 4.87 5.91
C GLY A 276 -10.87 5.91 5.34
N GLY A 277 -9.86 6.30 6.11
CA GLY A 277 -8.80 7.20 5.64
C GLY A 277 -7.90 6.56 4.58
N ILE A 278 -7.61 5.26 4.71
CA ILE A 278 -6.83 4.50 3.72
C ILE A 278 -7.56 4.40 2.38
N LEU A 279 -8.87 4.14 2.40
CA LEU A 279 -9.71 4.14 1.19
C LEU A 279 -9.76 5.53 0.54
N GLY A 280 -9.69 6.60 1.33
CA GLY A 280 -9.44 7.95 0.83
C GLY A 280 -8.14 8.09 0.03
N ILE A 281 -7.04 7.53 0.54
CA ILE A 281 -5.76 7.51 -0.20
C ILE A 281 -5.91 6.73 -1.51
N VAL A 282 -6.61 5.60 -1.50
CA VAL A 282 -6.89 4.81 -2.72
C VAL A 282 -7.67 5.65 -3.74
N GLY A 283 -8.73 6.33 -3.31
CA GLY A 283 -9.55 7.20 -4.17
C GLY A 283 -8.72 8.35 -4.76
N PHE A 284 -7.91 9.01 -3.93
CA PHE A 284 -7.03 10.09 -4.38
C PHE A 284 -6.01 9.61 -5.41
N LEU A 285 -5.32 8.49 -5.14
CA LEU A 285 -4.34 7.90 -6.04
C LEU A 285 -4.96 7.43 -7.36
N CYS A 286 -6.23 7.02 -7.34
CA CYS A 286 -6.98 6.68 -8.55
C CYS A 286 -7.15 7.92 -9.44
N VAL A 287 -7.61 9.06 -8.88
CA VAL A 287 -7.70 10.32 -9.63
C VAL A 287 -6.34 10.77 -10.13
N PHE A 288 -5.29 10.67 -9.31
CA PHE A 288 -3.92 10.98 -9.71
C PHE A 288 -3.50 10.12 -10.93
N GLY A 289 -3.73 8.80 -10.85
CA GLY A 289 -3.44 7.85 -11.91
C GLY A 289 -4.17 8.17 -13.21
N PHE A 290 -5.46 8.51 -13.14
CA PHE A 290 -6.24 8.92 -14.30
C PHE A 290 -5.73 10.23 -14.92
N GLN A 291 -5.51 11.26 -14.10
CA GLN A 291 -5.06 12.57 -14.61
C GLN A 291 -3.62 12.56 -15.12
N ARG A 292 -2.79 11.61 -14.68
CA ARG A 292 -1.38 11.48 -15.04
C ARG A 292 -1.07 10.17 -15.77
N LYS A 293 -2.07 9.54 -16.40
CA LYS A 293 -1.94 8.25 -17.11
C LYS A 293 -0.78 8.20 -18.11
N LYS A 294 -0.46 9.32 -18.77
CA LYS A 294 0.63 9.39 -19.76
C LYS A 294 2.04 9.46 -19.14
N LEU A 295 2.13 9.79 -17.86
CA LEU A 295 3.39 9.94 -17.13
C LEU A 295 3.73 8.71 -16.30
N LEU A 296 2.73 7.94 -15.90
CA LEU A 296 2.88 6.78 -15.02
C LEU A 296 2.91 5.49 -15.83
N PRO A 297 3.61 4.44 -15.36
CA PRO A 297 3.49 3.13 -15.95
C PRO A 297 2.03 2.67 -15.95
N GLU A 298 1.58 1.99 -17.01
CA GLU A 298 0.19 1.55 -17.16
C GLU A 298 -0.28 0.70 -15.97
N VAL A 299 0.63 -0.15 -15.46
CA VAL A 299 0.43 -1.03 -14.31
C VAL A 299 0.03 -0.26 -13.04
N PHE A 300 0.42 1.02 -12.89
CA PHE A 300 0.07 1.82 -11.71
C PHE A 300 -1.46 1.94 -11.54
N LEU A 301 -2.15 2.44 -12.57
CA LEU A 301 -3.60 2.67 -12.49
C LEU A 301 -4.36 1.34 -12.41
N ASN A 302 -3.90 0.33 -13.16
CA ASN A 302 -4.47 -1.01 -13.11
C ASN A 302 -4.40 -1.59 -11.69
N ASN A 303 -3.28 -1.44 -10.99
CA ASN A 303 -3.12 -1.90 -9.61
C ASN A 303 -4.03 -1.15 -8.63
N ILE A 304 -4.25 0.15 -8.81
CA ILE A 304 -5.16 0.93 -7.96
C ILE A 304 -6.61 0.49 -8.18
N VAL A 305 -7.05 0.37 -9.44
CA VAL A 305 -8.41 -0.10 -9.78
C VAL A 305 -8.63 -1.52 -9.26
N LEU A 306 -7.66 -2.41 -9.46
CA LEU A 306 -7.72 -3.77 -8.96
C LEU A 306 -7.80 -3.81 -7.43
N SER A 307 -7.09 -2.92 -6.73
CA SER A 307 -7.20 -2.79 -5.27
C SER A 307 -8.61 -2.37 -4.82
N ILE A 308 -9.24 -1.42 -5.54
CA ILE A 308 -10.64 -1.02 -5.27
C ILE A 308 -11.57 -2.22 -5.46
N LEU A 309 -11.47 -2.93 -6.60
CA LEU A 309 -12.31 -4.09 -6.88
C LEU A 309 -12.14 -5.19 -5.82
N LEU A 310 -10.90 -5.44 -5.41
CA LEU A 310 -10.57 -6.44 -4.40
C LEU A 310 -11.14 -6.08 -3.02
N ILE A 311 -10.96 -4.83 -2.59
CA ILE A 311 -11.46 -4.37 -1.29
C ILE A 311 -12.98 -4.38 -1.28
N SER A 312 -13.63 -3.93 -2.36
CA SER A 312 -15.09 -4.00 -2.50
C SER A 312 -15.60 -5.44 -2.45
N PHE A 313 -14.93 -6.37 -3.14
CA PHE A 313 -15.28 -7.79 -3.09
C PHE A 313 -15.15 -8.37 -1.67
N LEU A 314 -14.05 -8.08 -0.98
CA LEU A 314 -13.85 -8.48 0.42
C LEU A 314 -14.90 -7.86 1.36
N GLY A 315 -15.23 -6.57 1.14
CA GLY A 315 -16.27 -5.84 1.85
C GLY A 315 -17.64 -6.50 1.73
N LEU A 316 -18.01 -6.98 0.54
CA LEU A 316 -19.25 -7.72 0.32
C LEU A 316 -19.25 -9.08 1.03
N MET A 317 -18.12 -9.81 0.99
CA MET A 317 -18.02 -11.13 1.63
C MET A 317 -17.99 -11.06 3.15
N ALA A 318 -17.39 -10.01 3.71
CA ALA A 318 -17.27 -9.81 5.15
C ALA A 318 -18.10 -8.60 5.64
N TYR A 319 -19.26 -8.35 5.03
CA TYR A 319 -20.10 -7.16 5.30
C TYR A 319 -20.54 -6.99 6.77
N LYS A 320 -20.52 -8.07 7.56
CA LYS A 320 -20.83 -8.04 9.00
C LYS A 320 -19.64 -7.57 9.87
N PHE A 321 -18.43 -7.57 9.32
CA PHE A 321 -17.18 -7.24 10.03
C PHE A 321 -16.47 -6.03 9.41
N ILE A 322 -16.82 -5.69 8.16
CA ILE A 322 -16.26 -4.57 7.43
C ILE A 322 -17.30 -3.46 7.37
N ASP A 323 -16.89 -2.28 7.83
CA ASP A 323 -17.68 -1.06 7.70
C ASP A 323 -17.63 -0.55 6.25
N ASN A 324 -18.48 -1.13 5.41
CA ASN A 324 -18.57 -0.77 4.00
C ASN A 324 -19.03 0.68 3.79
N ALA A 325 -19.80 1.24 4.74
CA ALA A 325 -20.22 2.63 4.69
C ALA A 325 -19.03 3.59 4.88
N ALA A 326 -18.18 3.32 5.88
CA ALA A 326 -16.94 4.06 6.08
C ALA A 326 -15.98 3.93 4.89
N HIS A 327 -15.87 2.72 4.30
CA HIS A 327 -15.05 2.50 3.10
C HIS A 327 -15.55 3.31 1.90
N LEU A 328 -16.86 3.31 1.66
CA LEU A 328 -17.47 4.08 0.59
C LEU A 328 -17.28 5.58 0.79
N GLY A 329 -17.58 6.10 1.99
CA GLY A 329 -17.41 7.52 2.32
C GLY A 329 -15.95 7.97 2.19
N GLY A 330 -15.02 7.15 2.67
CA GLY A 330 -13.59 7.37 2.51
C GLY A 330 -13.16 7.40 1.04
N LEU A 331 -13.54 6.40 0.25
CA LEU A 331 -13.19 6.31 -1.17
C LEU A 331 -13.73 7.50 -1.98
N LEU A 332 -15.01 7.86 -1.77
CA LEU A 332 -15.64 9.01 -2.44
C LEU A 332 -14.97 10.33 -2.05
N SER A 333 -14.66 10.51 -0.76
CA SER A 333 -13.89 11.65 -0.28
C SER A 333 -12.53 11.73 -0.98
N GLY A 334 -11.82 10.62 -1.10
CA GLY A 334 -10.56 10.52 -1.83
C GLY A 334 -10.67 10.97 -3.29
N PHE A 335 -11.70 10.51 -4.01
CA PHE A 335 -11.96 10.97 -5.38
C PHE A 335 -12.19 12.48 -5.46
N ILE A 336 -13.03 13.02 -4.57
CA ILE A 336 -13.34 14.45 -4.53
C ILE A 336 -12.09 15.27 -4.22
N LEU A 337 -11.30 14.87 -3.20
CA LEU A 337 -10.06 15.55 -2.84
C LEU A 337 -9.03 15.48 -3.97
N GLY A 338 -8.89 14.32 -4.64
CA GLY A 338 -8.02 14.20 -5.81
C GLY A 338 -8.45 15.11 -6.95
N TYR A 339 -9.75 15.30 -7.16
CA TYR A 339 -10.26 16.20 -8.18
C TYR A 339 -10.00 17.68 -7.83
N LEU A 340 -10.17 18.07 -6.57
CA LEU A 340 -10.05 19.45 -6.10
C LEU A 340 -8.61 19.91 -5.88
N LEU A 341 -7.76 19.05 -5.31
CA LEU A 341 -6.42 19.42 -4.86
C LEU A 341 -5.35 19.25 -5.96
N LEU A 342 -5.58 18.38 -6.94
CA LEU A 342 -4.62 18.17 -8.03
C LEU A 342 -4.82 19.19 -9.15
N ASN A 343 -3.81 20.02 -9.39
CA ASN A 343 -3.81 20.89 -10.56
C ASN A 343 -3.58 20.06 -11.83
N LYS A 344 -4.61 19.88 -12.67
CA LYS A 344 -4.54 19.11 -13.93
C LYS A 344 -3.45 19.58 -14.91
N ARG A 345 -3.04 20.85 -14.83
CA ARG A 345 -2.00 21.43 -15.71
C ARG A 345 -0.58 21.13 -15.22
N ASP A 346 -0.42 20.85 -13.93
CA ASP A 346 0.89 20.59 -13.32
C ASP A 346 1.31 19.13 -13.55
N LYS A 347 2.24 18.90 -14.47
CA LYS A 347 2.72 17.56 -14.80
C LYS A 347 3.93 17.11 -13.97
N ARG A 348 4.35 17.87 -12.98
CA ARG A 348 5.51 17.52 -12.15
C ARG A 348 5.25 16.28 -11.31
N ILE A 349 6.29 15.46 -11.16
CA ILE A 349 6.34 14.35 -10.21
C ILE A 349 7.63 14.50 -9.38
N PRO A 350 7.53 14.67 -8.04
CA PRO A 350 6.31 14.74 -7.25
C PRO A 350 5.48 16.01 -7.55
N TYR A 351 4.17 15.91 -7.39
CA TYR A 351 3.27 17.05 -7.39
C TYR A 351 3.55 17.92 -6.16
N ILE A 352 3.72 19.23 -6.40
CA ILE A 352 4.00 20.22 -5.35
C ILE A 352 2.79 21.13 -5.24
N SER A 353 2.15 21.07 -4.07
CA SER A 353 0.97 21.88 -3.75
C SER A 353 1.37 23.33 -3.46
N ASN A 354 0.40 24.24 -3.54
CA ASN A 354 0.62 25.62 -3.13
C ASN A 354 0.82 25.73 -1.60
N SER A 355 1.35 26.87 -1.15
CA SER A 355 1.67 27.11 0.26
C SER A 355 0.46 26.99 1.20
N ILE A 356 -0.74 27.34 0.74
CA ILE A 356 -1.98 27.23 1.53
C ILE A 356 -2.28 25.76 1.83
N VAL A 357 -2.20 24.89 0.83
CA VAL A 357 -2.43 23.45 0.98
C VAL A 357 -1.36 22.82 1.86
N VAL A 358 -0.10 23.24 1.71
CA VAL A 358 0.98 22.80 2.61
C VAL A 358 0.69 23.19 4.06
N GLY A 359 0.28 24.44 4.31
CA GLY A 359 -0.14 24.92 5.63
C GLY A 359 -1.31 24.12 6.21
N ALA A 360 -2.35 23.86 5.40
CA ALA A 360 -3.46 22.99 5.78
C ALA A 360 -2.99 21.57 6.14
N GLY A 361 -2.00 21.04 5.41
CA GLY A 361 -1.39 19.74 5.71
C GLY A 361 -0.75 19.68 7.09
N TYR A 362 -0.03 20.72 7.51
CA TYR A 362 0.53 20.82 8.86
C TYR A 362 -0.55 20.89 9.93
N VAL A 363 -1.62 21.66 9.70
CA VAL A 363 -2.78 21.68 10.61
C VAL A 363 -3.39 20.29 10.73
N CYS A 364 -3.63 19.59 9.61
CA CYS A 364 -4.15 18.22 9.64
C CYS A 364 -3.22 17.26 10.38
N TRP A 365 -1.89 17.40 10.26
CA TRP A 365 -0.95 16.60 11.04
C TRP A 365 -1.11 16.85 12.54
N ILE A 366 -1.15 18.11 12.98
CA ILE A 366 -1.37 18.48 14.38
C ILE A 366 -2.70 17.89 14.88
N THR A 367 -3.79 18.00 14.11
CA THR A 367 -5.08 17.41 14.45
C THR A 367 -5.00 15.90 14.60
N ILE A 368 -4.31 15.19 13.69
CA ILE A 368 -4.08 13.73 13.80
C ILE A 368 -3.36 13.40 15.11
N TYR A 369 -2.31 14.14 15.49
CA TYR A 369 -1.61 13.92 16.76
C TYR A 369 -2.49 14.19 17.97
N LEU A 370 -3.30 15.26 17.96
CA LEU A 370 -4.20 15.59 19.05
C LEU A 370 -5.31 14.53 19.22
N ILE A 371 -5.90 14.06 18.11
CA ILE A 371 -6.89 12.97 18.15
C ILE A 371 -6.23 11.69 18.66
N ALA A 372 -5.00 11.37 18.22
CA ALA A 372 -4.28 10.18 18.69
C ALA A 372 -4.01 10.23 20.21
N ALA A 373 -3.54 11.38 20.72
CA ALA A 373 -3.35 11.60 22.15
C ALA A 373 -4.67 11.48 22.93
N PHE A 374 -5.74 12.07 22.40
CA PHE A 374 -7.06 11.99 23.01
C PHE A 374 -7.62 10.56 23.00
N SER A 375 -7.40 9.79 21.92
CA SER A 375 -7.74 8.37 21.86
C SER A 375 -7.03 7.58 22.97
N MET A 376 -5.75 7.82 23.21
CA MET A 376 -5.00 7.15 24.29
C MET A 376 -5.57 7.50 25.67
N TYR A 377 -5.92 8.77 25.89
CA TYR A 377 -6.59 9.21 27.12
C TYR A 377 -7.93 8.51 27.32
N MET A 378 -8.78 8.45 26.28
CA MET A 378 -10.09 7.79 26.37
C MET A 378 -9.97 6.27 26.57
N ILE A 379 -8.94 5.64 26.00
CA ILE A 379 -8.67 4.21 26.22
C ILE A 379 -8.26 3.93 27.67
N ALA A 380 -7.52 4.85 28.30
CA ALA A 380 -7.01 4.67 29.66
C ALA A 380 -7.99 5.07 30.77
N LYS A 381 -9.09 5.74 30.41
CA LYS A 381 -10.21 6.04 31.30
C LYS A 381 -11.10 4.81 31.44
#